data_AF-A0A2R5FGD4-F1
#
_entry.id   AF-A0A2R5FGD4-F1
#
_cell.length_a   1.000
_cell.length_b   1.000
_cell.length_c   1.000
_cell.angle_alpha   90.00
_cell.angle_beta   90.00
_cell.angle_gamma   90.00
#
_symmetry.space_group_name_H-M   'P 1'
#
loop_
_entity.id
_entity.type
_entity.pdbx_description
1 polymer ?
#
loop_
_entity_poly.entity_id
_entity_poly.type
_entity_poly.pdbx_seq_one_letter_code
_entity_poly.pdbx_strand_id
1 'polypeptide(L)'
;MGLKHQAALGLAGIVAALYSAAAAAEASTALWPALQETFFAGKTIEKADFIKLEGPARAESGAQVPITLTVDKPLDAADAIRKVYIIVDANPIPLAATYQFTPLNGKAQISTRVRMETDSFIHAVGETADGKFYMTALPIRAAGGCGGPVDGDEKAIRAASGKIKVNVDKPVKFGEANPATLMIKHPMFTGLQRDLVSGGYRPAFYMQKLDLSYNGKPVMHIDFGVGTSEDPYVRFFYQPEGPGTLDVKAIDNEGKEFEQHTEVAG
;
A
#
# COMPACT_ATOMS: atom_id res chain seq x y z
N MET A 1 22.12 -87.19 1.98
CA MET A 1 22.80 -86.05 2.64
C MET A 1 22.45 -84.80 1.84
N GLY A 2 21.57 -83.95 2.36
CA GLY A 2 21.07 -82.75 1.66
C GLY A 2 20.06 -81.99 2.50
N LEU A 3 20.50 -80.86 3.07
CA LEU A 3 19.81 -79.81 3.84
C LEU A 3 18.47 -79.38 3.22
N LYS A 4 17.36 -79.28 3.98
CA LYS A 4 16.88 -78.21 4.90
C LYS A 4 16.25 -76.96 4.23
N HIS A 5 15.00 -76.71 4.66
CA HIS A 5 14.36 -75.42 5.05
C HIS A 5 13.89 -74.47 3.92
N GLN A 6 12.58 -74.26 3.78
CA GLN A 6 11.66 -73.31 4.46
C GLN A 6 11.50 -71.99 3.70
N ALA A 7 10.26 -71.56 3.44
CA ALA A 7 9.82 -70.17 3.57
C ALA A 7 8.30 -70.07 3.35
N ALA A 8 7.55 -69.79 4.43
CA ALA A 8 6.20 -69.23 4.36
C ALA A 8 6.32 -67.71 4.27
N LEU A 9 5.75 -67.09 3.23
CA LEU A 9 5.70 -65.64 3.07
C LEU A 9 4.34 -65.13 3.55
N GLY A 10 4.32 -64.49 4.71
CA GLY A 10 3.19 -63.70 5.19
C GLY A 10 3.27 -62.28 4.62
N LEU A 11 2.22 -61.82 3.96
CA LEU A 11 2.10 -60.47 3.40
C LEU A 11 1.38 -59.57 4.42
N ALA A 12 2.12 -58.70 5.12
CA ALA A 12 1.53 -57.64 5.94
C ALA A 12 1.51 -56.34 5.12
N GLY A 13 0.32 -55.92 4.68
CA GLY A 13 0.11 -54.66 3.98
C GLY A 13 0.15 -53.48 4.94
N ILE A 14 1.09 -52.55 4.71
CA ILE A 14 1.17 -51.27 5.42
C ILE A 14 0.31 -50.26 4.64
N VAL A 15 -0.79 -49.82 5.24
CA VAL A 15 -1.56 -48.67 4.73
C VAL A 15 -0.95 -47.41 5.35
N ALA A 16 -0.17 -46.66 4.55
CA ALA A 16 0.32 -45.35 4.95
C ALA A 16 -0.78 -44.30 4.66
N ALA A 17 -1.46 -43.84 5.71
CA ALA A 17 -2.32 -42.66 5.65
C ALA A 17 -1.44 -41.41 5.55
N LEU A 18 -1.32 -40.86 4.33
CA LEU A 18 -0.72 -39.55 4.10
C LEU A 18 -1.71 -38.48 4.60
N TYR A 19 -1.48 -37.99 5.82
CA TYR A 19 -2.04 -36.72 6.25
C TYR A 19 -1.34 -35.60 5.47
N SER A 20 -1.96 -35.14 4.39
CA SER A 20 -1.59 -33.86 3.77
C SER A 20 -1.99 -32.74 4.74
N ALA A 21 -1.05 -32.31 5.58
CA ALA A 21 -1.15 -31.00 6.20
C ALA A 21 -1.14 -29.99 5.06
N ALA A 22 -2.29 -29.37 4.79
CA ALA A 22 -2.34 -28.17 3.96
C ALA A 22 -1.49 -27.12 4.69
N ALA A 23 -0.22 -27.00 4.30
CA ALA A 23 0.62 -25.90 4.72
C ALA A 23 -0.02 -24.64 4.13
N ALA A 24 -0.79 -23.92 4.96
CA ALA A 24 -1.13 -22.55 4.66
C ALA A 24 0.21 -21.82 4.52
N ALA A 25 0.54 -21.37 3.32
CA ALA A 25 1.73 -20.56 3.10
C ALA A 25 1.52 -19.24 3.86
N GLU A 26 2.07 -19.16 5.07
CA GLU A 26 2.04 -17.92 5.84
C GLU A 26 2.98 -16.89 5.21
N ALA A 27 2.71 -15.60 5.44
CA ALA A 27 3.58 -14.52 5.01
C ALA A 27 5.03 -14.80 5.49
N SER A 28 5.97 -14.80 4.56
CA SER A 28 7.37 -15.13 4.84
C SER A 28 8.14 -13.89 5.26
N THR A 29 8.91 -13.98 6.37
CA THR A 29 9.84 -12.93 6.80
C THR A 29 11.17 -12.94 6.01
N ALA A 30 11.36 -13.89 5.09
CA ALA A 30 12.63 -14.10 4.40
C ALA A 30 12.95 -13.03 3.34
N LEU A 31 11.94 -12.30 2.85
CA LEU A 31 12.10 -11.27 1.83
C LEU A 31 12.65 -9.95 2.39
N TRP A 32 12.29 -9.62 3.63
CA TRP A 32 12.60 -8.32 4.24
C TRP A 32 14.10 -7.95 4.22
N PRO A 33 15.06 -8.84 4.56
CA PRO A 33 16.48 -8.45 4.55
C PRO A 33 16.97 -7.94 3.19
N ALA A 34 16.53 -8.55 2.08
CA ALA A 34 16.90 -8.12 0.73
C ALA A 34 16.21 -6.80 0.34
N LEU A 35 14.95 -6.62 0.75
CA LEU A 35 14.21 -5.38 0.54
C LEU A 35 14.82 -4.22 1.34
N GLN A 36 15.18 -4.46 2.60
CA GLN A 36 15.87 -3.48 3.44
C GLN A 36 17.17 -3.02 2.78
N GLU A 37 17.99 -3.94 2.27
CA GLU A 37 19.22 -3.56 1.56
C GLU A 37 18.91 -2.78 0.26
N THR A 38 17.89 -3.19 -0.49
CA THR A 38 17.50 -2.54 -1.75
C THR A 38 17.02 -1.10 -1.55
N PHE A 39 16.18 -0.85 -0.54
CA PHE A 39 15.55 0.46 -0.33
C PHE A 39 16.28 1.34 0.69
N PHE A 40 17.04 0.74 1.61
CA PHE A 40 17.63 1.40 2.76
C PHE A 40 19.07 0.92 3.03
N ALA A 41 19.86 0.70 1.97
CA ALA A 41 21.24 0.22 2.05
C ALA A 41 22.06 0.90 3.16
N GLY A 42 22.67 0.09 4.03
CA GLY A 42 23.50 0.57 5.14
C GLY A 42 22.77 1.34 6.24
N LYS A 43 21.43 1.39 6.25
CA LYS A 43 20.63 2.02 7.30
C LYS A 43 20.22 1.01 8.37
N THR A 44 20.27 1.44 9.62
CA THR A 44 19.64 0.75 10.75
C THR A 44 18.17 1.14 10.80
N ILE A 45 17.28 0.15 10.82
CA ILE A 45 15.83 0.32 10.95
C ILE A 45 15.39 -0.34 12.25
N GLU A 46 14.86 0.45 13.18
CA GLU A 46 14.40 -0.03 14.48
C GLU A 46 12.91 -0.36 14.45
N LYS A 47 12.45 -1.39 15.16
CA LYS A 47 11.01 -1.60 15.34
C LYS A 47 10.45 -0.51 16.25
N ALA A 48 9.25 -0.01 15.92
CA ALA A 48 8.61 1.04 16.70
C ALA A 48 7.10 0.82 16.87
N ASP A 49 6.63 0.92 18.12
CA ASP A 49 5.20 0.78 18.45
C ASP A 49 4.37 2.03 18.11
N PHE A 50 5.04 3.17 17.89
CA PHE A 50 4.39 4.42 17.50
C PHE A 50 4.10 4.50 15.99
N ILE A 51 4.60 3.57 15.17
CA ILE A 51 4.15 3.40 13.78
C ILE A 51 3.26 2.17 13.75
N LYS A 52 1.99 2.36 13.38
CA LYS A 52 0.97 1.31 13.40
C LYS A 52 0.43 1.10 12.00
N LEU A 53 0.32 -0.17 11.62
CA LEU A 53 -0.38 -0.62 10.44
C LEU A 53 -1.54 -1.51 10.86
N GLU A 54 -2.72 -1.19 10.34
CA GLU A 54 -3.95 -1.97 10.53
C GLU A 54 -4.50 -2.38 9.17
N GLY A 55 -5.14 -3.54 9.13
CA GLY A 55 -5.68 -4.13 7.91
C GLY A 55 -6.34 -5.48 8.21
N PRO A 56 -6.99 -6.11 7.23
CA PRO A 56 -7.65 -7.38 7.44
C PRO A 56 -6.62 -8.52 7.58
N ALA A 57 -6.96 -9.55 8.36
CA ALA A 57 -6.15 -10.77 8.40
C ALA A 57 -6.13 -11.49 7.03
N ARG A 58 -7.24 -11.40 6.29
CA ARG A 58 -7.38 -11.85 4.90
C ARG A 58 -8.16 -10.80 4.10
N ALA A 59 -7.59 -10.33 3.00
CA ALA A 59 -8.28 -9.43 2.09
C ALA A 59 -9.29 -10.21 1.22
N GLU A 60 -10.44 -9.60 0.98
CA GLU A 60 -11.45 -10.09 0.02
C GLU A 60 -10.92 -10.09 -1.42
N SER A 61 -10.02 -9.15 -1.74
CA SER A 61 -9.37 -9.03 -3.03
C SER A 61 -7.95 -8.52 -2.87
N GLY A 62 -6.97 -9.18 -3.50
CA GLY A 62 -5.61 -8.67 -3.57
C GLY A 62 -5.51 -7.35 -4.33
N ALA A 63 -6.47 -7.01 -5.20
CA ALA A 63 -6.44 -5.76 -5.96
C ALA A 63 -6.83 -4.53 -5.10
N GLN A 64 -7.52 -4.74 -3.98
CA GLN A 64 -8.09 -3.70 -3.13
C GLN A 64 -7.92 -4.08 -1.65
N VAL A 65 -6.69 -4.10 -1.15
CA VAL A 65 -6.40 -4.40 0.26
C VAL A 65 -6.44 -3.10 1.07
N PRO A 66 -7.43 -2.90 1.96
CA PRO A 66 -7.50 -1.70 2.78
C PRO A 66 -6.45 -1.76 3.90
N ILE A 67 -5.70 -0.67 4.08
CA ILE A 67 -4.78 -0.49 5.19
C ILE A 67 -4.95 0.88 5.83
N THR A 68 -4.68 0.96 7.13
CA THR A 68 -4.58 2.22 7.88
C THR A 68 -3.20 2.33 8.50
N LEU A 69 -2.49 3.40 8.14
CA LEU A 69 -1.23 3.82 8.74
C LEU A 69 -1.52 4.89 9.80
N THR A 70 -0.99 4.73 11.01
CA THR A 70 -0.99 5.77 12.04
C THR A 70 0.42 5.96 12.60
N VAL A 71 0.85 7.21 12.75
CA VAL A 71 2.06 7.57 13.49
C VAL A 71 1.66 8.34 14.74
N ASP A 72 1.82 7.71 15.90
CA ASP A 72 1.52 8.26 17.22
C ASP A 72 2.69 9.10 17.75
N LYS A 73 3.09 10.11 16.97
CA LYS A 73 4.05 11.14 17.36
C LYS A 73 3.58 12.52 16.91
N PRO A 74 3.86 13.59 17.68
CA PRO A 74 3.63 14.95 17.22
C PRO A 74 4.41 15.24 15.93
N LEU A 75 3.77 15.91 14.98
CA LEU A 75 4.35 16.24 13.68
C LEU A 75 5.28 17.46 13.70
N ASP A 76 5.31 18.20 14.79
CA ASP A 76 6.20 19.34 15.03
C ASP A 76 7.41 18.99 15.90
N ALA A 77 7.47 17.77 16.45
CA ALA A 77 8.60 17.30 17.24
C ALA A 77 9.90 17.23 16.41
N ALA A 78 11.04 17.36 17.12
CA ALA A 78 12.37 17.26 16.51
C ALA A 78 12.63 15.87 15.88
N ASP A 79 12.09 14.82 16.50
CA ASP A 79 12.16 13.43 16.06
C ASP A 79 10.88 12.95 15.36
N ALA A 80 10.07 13.88 14.84
CA ALA A 80 8.86 13.57 14.08
C ALA A 80 9.20 12.73 12.84
N ILE A 81 8.36 11.73 12.56
CA ILE A 81 8.39 11.00 11.30
C ILE A 81 7.87 11.92 10.19
N ARG A 82 8.73 12.23 9.23
CA ARG A 82 8.41 13.13 8.11
C ARG A 82 7.91 12.36 6.91
N LYS A 83 8.38 11.13 6.74
CA LYS A 83 8.10 10.31 5.58
C LYS A 83 7.82 8.88 6.01
N VAL A 84 6.85 8.23 5.40
CA VAL A 84 6.58 6.81 5.58
C VAL A 84 6.52 6.11 4.23
N TYR A 85 7.31 5.05 4.08
CA TYR A 85 7.30 4.16 2.94
C TYR A 85 6.38 2.98 3.23
N ILE A 86 5.50 2.62 2.29
CA ILE A 86 4.71 1.38 2.33
C ILE A 86 5.30 0.39 1.34
N ILE A 87 5.77 -0.74 1.84
CA ILE A 87 6.41 -1.80 1.07
C ILE A 87 5.60 -3.08 1.24
N VAL A 88 5.23 -3.73 0.13
CA VAL A 88 4.57 -5.03 0.11
C VAL A 88 5.58 -6.07 -0.36
N ASP A 89 6.07 -6.90 0.55
CA ASP A 89 7.29 -7.67 0.33
C ASP A 89 7.26 -8.58 -0.90
N ALA A 90 6.16 -9.31 -1.09
CA ALA A 90 6.03 -10.30 -2.15
C ALA A 90 5.47 -9.73 -3.46
N ASN A 91 5.29 -8.41 -3.58
CA ASN A 91 4.91 -7.81 -4.86
C ASN A 91 6.14 -7.75 -5.79
N PRO A 92 5.95 -7.95 -7.12
CA PRO A 92 7.03 -7.78 -8.09
C PRO A 92 7.66 -6.37 -8.07
N ILE A 93 6.84 -5.36 -7.73
CA ILE A 93 7.29 -3.99 -7.46
C ILE A 93 6.87 -3.67 -6.01
N PRO A 94 7.78 -3.80 -5.03
CA PRO A 94 7.42 -3.79 -3.61
C PRO A 94 6.94 -2.44 -3.08
N LEU A 95 7.50 -1.32 -3.54
CA LEU A 95 7.15 0.01 -3.05
C LEU A 95 5.76 0.42 -3.56
N ALA A 96 4.77 0.45 -2.66
CA ALA A 96 3.39 0.76 -2.99
C ALA A 96 3.11 2.26 -2.97
N ALA A 97 3.63 2.98 -1.97
CA ALA A 97 3.51 4.43 -1.86
C ALA A 97 4.52 4.99 -0.84
N THR A 98 4.82 6.28 -0.95
CA THR A 98 5.51 7.06 0.07
C THR A 98 4.64 8.24 0.45
N TYR A 99 4.50 8.51 1.75
CA TYR A 99 3.70 9.61 2.29
C TYR A 99 4.61 10.56 3.06
N GLN A 100 4.61 11.85 2.72
CA GLN A 100 5.32 12.88 3.47
C GLN A 100 4.33 13.77 4.21
N PHE A 101 4.45 13.82 5.54
CA PHE A 101 3.59 14.58 6.43
C PHE A 101 4.16 15.96 6.72
N THR A 102 3.30 16.95 6.89
CA THR A 102 3.66 18.26 7.45
C THR A 102 2.93 18.48 8.78
N PRO A 103 3.37 19.44 9.62
CA PRO A 103 2.62 19.80 10.82
C PRO A 103 1.15 20.13 10.55
N LEU A 104 0.82 20.61 9.35
CA LEU A 104 -0.54 20.97 8.95
C LEU A 104 -1.47 19.76 8.77
N ASN A 105 -0.97 18.53 8.79
CA ASN A 105 -1.83 17.36 8.94
C ASN A 105 -2.54 17.35 10.31
N GLY A 106 -1.91 17.88 11.36
CA GLY A 106 -2.33 17.79 12.77
C GLY A 106 -2.26 16.36 13.35
N LYS A 107 -2.56 15.35 12.54
CA LYS A 107 -2.48 13.93 12.87
C LYS A 107 -1.91 13.15 11.67
N ALA A 108 -0.85 12.38 11.88
CA ALA A 108 -0.32 11.46 10.87
C ALA A 108 -1.13 10.16 10.85
N GLN A 109 -2.26 10.18 10.13
CA GLN A 109 -3.05 8.98 9.88
C GLN A 109 -3.55 8.98 8.44
N ILE A 110 -3.36 7.84 7.76
CA ILE A 110 -3.79 7.62 6.38
C ILE A 110 -4.54 6.30 6.32
N SER A 111 -5.72 6.29 5.69
CA SER A 111 -6.35 5.04 5.23
C SER A 111 -6.35 5.00 3.71
N THR A 112 -5.87 3.90 3.15
CA THR A 112 -5.63 3.73 1.71
C THR A 112 -5.91 2.29 1.28
N ARG A 113 -5.74 2.01 -0.02
CA ARG A 113 -5.84 0.67 -0.60
C ARG A 113 -4.58 0.36 -1.40
N VAL A 114 -4.01 -0.81 -1.17
CA VAL A 114 -2.83 -1.32 -1.87
C VAL A 114 -3.14 -2.63 -2.58
N ARG A 115 -2.34 -2.96 -3.60
CA ARG A 115 -2.35 -4.24 -4.30
C ARG A 115 -1.43 -5.23 -3.59
N MET A 116 -1.87 -6.48 -3.51
CA MET A 116 -1.07 -7.61 -3.04
C MET A 116 -1.21 -8.77 -4.02
N GLU A 117 -0.08 -9.34 -4.43
CA GLU A 117 -0.07 -10.50 -5.33
C GLU A 117 -0.36 -11.82 -4.60
N THR A 118 0.18 -11.97 -3.39
CA THR A 118 0.10 -13.18 -2.56
C THR A 118 0.17 -12.81 -1.08
N ASP A 119 -0.05 -13.78 -0.19
CA ASP A 119 0.16 -13.67 1.25
C ASP A 119 1.55 -13.09 1.54
N SER A 120 1.60 -11.96 2.24
CA SER A 120 2.82 -11.18 2.43
C SER A 120 2.74 -10.28 3.65
N PHE A 121 3.91 -9.82 4.11
CA PHE A 121 3.99 -8.66 4.99
C PHE A 121 3.81 -7.38 4.17
N ILE A 122 3.18 -6.40 4.83
CA ILE A 122 3.28 -4.98 4.48
C ILE A 122 4.14 -4.33 5.55
N HIS A 123 5.25 -3.73 5.14
CA HIS A 123 6.11 -2.93 6.00
C HIS A 123 5.76 -1.45 5.85
N ALA A 124 5.64 -0.75 6.97
CA ALA A 124 5.69 0.70 7.02
C ALA A 124 7.03 1.11 7.63
N VAL A 125 7.84 1.84 6.87
CA VAL A 125 9.12 2.37 7.34
C VAL A 125 9.01 3.88 7.44
N GLY A 126 9.11 4.43 8.65
CA GLY A 126 9.14 5.87 8.91
C GLY A 126 10.56 6.42 8.95
N GLU A 127 10.77 7.58 8.35
CA GLU A 127 12.02 8.35 8.34
C GLU A 127 11.82 9.68 9.06
N THR A 128 12.71 9.98 10.01
CA THR A 128 12.78 11.30 10.68
C THR A 128 13.61 12.30 9.86
N ALA A 129 13.53 13.59 10.21
CA ALA A 129 14.33 14.62 9.54
C ALA A 129 15.86 14.43 9.69
N ASP A 130 16.32 13.81 10.78
CA ASP A 130 17.73 13.46 11.03
C ASP A 130 18.15 12.10 10.42
N GLY A 131 17.27 11.47 9.63
CA GLY A 131 17.57 10.24 8.88
C GLY A 131 17.59 8.96 9.72
N LYS A 132 16.87 8.94 10.85
CA LYS A 132 16.61 7.70 11.60
C LYS A 132 15.40 6.98 11.03
N PHE A 133 15.49 5.65 11.00
CA PHE A 133 14.46 4.81 10.42
C PHE A 133 13.82 3.93 11.47
N TYR A 134 12.50 3.87 11.42
CA TYR A 134 11.69 3.03 12.29
C TYR A 134 10.71 2.22 11.45
N MET A 135 10.28 1.05 11.92
CA MET A 135 9.34 0.23 11.17
C MET A 135 8.31 -0.50 12.02
N THR A 136 7.22 -0.85 11.34
CA THR A 136 6.28 -1.89 11.75
C THR A 136 5.95 -2.78 10.55
N ALA A 137 5.43 -3.97 10.81
CA ALA A 137 5.06 -4.93 9.78
C ALA A 137 3.71 -5.57 10.09
N LEU A 138 2.87 -5.74 9.07
CA LEU A 138 1.55 -6.34 9.16
C LEU A 138 1.44 -7.51 8.17
N PRO A 139 1.25 -8.76 8.62
CA PRO A 139 0.97 -9.88 7.72
C PRO A 139 -0.49 -9.82 7.24
N ILE A 140 -0.69 -9.89 5.92
CA ILE A 140 -2.02 -9.99 5.32
C ILE A 140 -2.04 -11.17 4.35
N ARG A 141 -3.13 -11.94 4.39
CA ARG A 141 -3.41 -12.97 3.40
C ARG A 141 -4.21 -12.38 2.24
N ALA A 142 -3.73 -12.51 1.01
CA ALA A 142 -4.33 -11.92 -0.17
C ALA A 142 -3.86 -12.67 -1.43
N ALA A 143 -4.59 -12.54 -2.55
CA ALA A 143 -4.17 -13.16 -3.80
C ALA A 143 -4.61 -12.35 -5.03
N GLY A 144 -3.77 -12.36 -6.07
CA GLY A 144 -4.11 -12.01 -7.46
C GLY A 144 -4.33 -10.52 -7.74
N GLY A 145 -3.72 -9.62 -6.98
CA GLY A 145 -3.97 -8.18 -7.07
C GLY A 145 -3.07 -7.35 -7.98
N CYS A 146 -1.82 -7.77 -8.19
CA CYS A 146 -0.79 -6.92 -8.80
C CYS A 146 -0.55 -7.24 -10.29
N GLY A 147 -0.66 -8.52 -10.67
CA GLY A 147 -0.45 -9.02 -12.04
C GLY A 147 -1.70 -9.53 -12.77
N GLY A 148 -2.89 -9.41 -12.18
CA GLY A 148 -4.15 -9.91 -12.74
C GLY A 148 -4.50 -9.32 -14.12
N PRO A 149 -5.31 -10.01 -14.95
CA PRO A 149 -5.68 -9.54 -16.28
C PRO A 149 -6.50 -8.24 -16.22
N VAL A 150 -6.41 -7.44 -17.28
CA VAL A 150 -7.22 -6.22 -17.47
C VAL A 150 -7.89 -6.24 -18.83
N ASP A 151 -9.10 -5.68 -18.90
CA ASP A 151 -9.91 -5.51 -20.09
C ASP A 151 -10.29 -4.03 -20.32
N GLY A 152 -11.11 -3.77 -21.33
CA GLY A 152 -11.64 -2.45 -21.64
C GLY A 152 -10.88 -1.68 -22.74
N ASP A 153 -11.55 -0.64 -23.26
CA ASP A 153 -10.98 0.26 -24.27
C ASP A 153 -10.00 1.24 -23.61
N GLU A 154 -8.72 1.07 -23.91
CA GLU A 154 -7.64 1.90 -23.36
C GLU A 154 -7.85 3.39 -23.64
N LYS A 155 -8.38 3.76 -24.81
CA LYS A 155 -8.63 5.16 -25.14
C LYS A 155 -9.71 5.74 -24.24
N ALA A 156 -10.80 5.01 -24.01
CA ALA A 156 -11.88 5.42 -23.13
C ALA A 156 -11.42 5.50 -21.66
N ILE A 157 -10.65 4.51 -21.20
CA ILE A 157 -10.09 4.48 -19.84
C ILE A 157 -9.18 5.69 -19.59
N ARG A 158 -8.25 5.96 -20.50
CA ARG A 158 -7.34 7.11 -20.41
C ARG A 158 -8.11 8.43 -20.46
N ALA A 159 -9.14 8.54 -21.28
CA ALA A 159 -9.99 9.74 -21.36
C ALA A 159 -10.77 10.01 -20.06
N ALA A 160 -11.19 8.96 -19.34
CA ALA A 160 -11.91 9.08 -18.07
C ALA A 160 -10.98 9.28 -16.86
N SER A 161 -9.66 9.11 -17.03
CA SER A 161 -8.68 9.18 -15.95
C SER A 161 -8.40 10.62 -15.50
N GLY A 162 -8.15 10.78 -14.21
CA GLY A 162 -7.79 12.05 -13.58
C GLY A 162 -8.93 12.82 -12.93
N LYS A 163 -10.16 12.29 -12.91
CA LYS A 163 -11.25 12.92 -12.17
C LYS A 163 -11.00 12.78 -10.67
N ILE A 164 -10.73 13.90 -10.01
CA ILE A 164 -10.48 13.98 -8.58
C ILE A 164 -11.79 14.29 -7.84
N LYS A 165 -12.09 13.53 -6.78
CA LYS A 165 -13.17 13.82 -5.83
C LYS A 165 -12.59 13.98 -4.44
N VAL A 166 -12.88 15.11 -3.81
CA VAL A 166 -12.53 15.40 -2.43
C VAL A 166 -13.81 15.50 -1.61
N ASN A 167 -13.81 14.89 -0.42
CA ASN A 167 -14.86 15.02 0.58
C ASN A 167 -14.23 15.48 1.89
N VAL A 168 -14.65 16.63 2.38
CA VAL A 168 -14.27 17.14 3.70
C VAL A 168 -15.37 16.76 4.68
N ASP A 169 -15.01 16.07 5.76
CA ASP A 169 -15.98 15.65 6.77
C ASP A 169 -16.44 16.89 7.56
N LYS A 170 -17.76 17.04 7.74
CA LYS A 170 -18.38 18.19 8.42
C LYS A 170 -18.99 17.78 9.77
N PRO A 171 -19.04 18.68 10.77
CA PRO A 171 -18.53 20.06 10.76
C PRO A 171 -17.01 20.13 10.84
N VAL A 172 -16.42 21.20 10.30
CA VAL A 172 -14.96 21.42 10.34
C VAL A 172 -14.63 22.25 11.56
N LYS A 173 -13.76 21.74 12.43
CA LYS A 173 -13.33 22.44 13.64
C LYS A 173 -11.99 23.12 13.41
N PHE A 174 -11.98 24.43 13.38
CA PHE A 174 -10.73 25.17 13.23
C PHE A 174 -9.82 24.98 14.44
N GLY A 175 -8.52 24.81 14.18
CA GLY A 175 -7.51 24.51 15.19
C GLY A 175 -7.44 23.04 15.60
N GLU A 176 -8.33 22.16 15.10
CA GLU A 176 -8.29 20.71 15.32
C GLU A 176 -7.96 19.95 14.03
N ALA A 177 -7.45 18.73 14.15
CA ALA A 177 -7.25 17.84 13.01
C ALA A 177 -8.60 17.33 12.49
N ASN A 178 -8.94 17.67 11.25
CA ASN A 178 -10.16 17.30 10.56
C ASN A 178 -9.87 16.26 9.48
N PRO A 179 -10.75 15.26 9.31
CA PRO A 179 -10.56 14.30 8.24
C PRO A 179 -11.06 14.81 6.88
N ALA A 180 -10.33 14.41 5.85
CA ALA A 180 -10.76 14.53 4.46
C ALA A 180 -10.49 13.21 3.73
N THR A 181 -11.30 12.96 2.71
CA THR A 181 -11.18 11.80 1.83
C THR A 181 -10.98 12.26 0.41
N LEU A 182 -10.00 11.67 -0.25
CA LEU A 182 -9.69 11.87 -1.65
C LEU A 182 -9.88 10.56 -2.42
N MET A 183 -10.41 10.65 -3.63
CA MET A 183 -10.40 9.58 -4.62
C MET A 183 -10.08 10.14 -6.01
N ILE A 184 -9.21 9.47 -6.76
CA ILE A 184 -8.85 9.84 -8.13
C ILE A 184 -9.29 8.72 -9.05
N LYS A 185 -10.12 9.00 -10.06
CA LYS A 185 -10.44 8.01 -11.09
C LYS A 185 -9.17 7.71 -11.89
N HIS A 186 -8.60 6.52 -11.74
CA HIS A 186 -7.37 6.15 -12.44
C HIS A 186 -7.16 4.62 -12.42
N PRO A 187 -6.86 3.97 -13.56
CA PRO A 187 -6.76 2.50 -13.65
C PRO A 187 -5.58 1.90 -12.85
N MET A 188 -4.49 2.67 -12.68
CA MET A 188 -3.27 2.23 -11.99
C MET A 188 -2.70 0.94 -12.60
N PHE A 189 -2.48 0.95 -13.92
CA PHE A 189 -1.89 -0.17 -14.62
C PHE A 189 -0.43 -0.36 -14.21
N THR A 190 -0.08 -1.58 -13.81
CA THR A 190 1.23 -1.86 -13.21
C THR A 190 2.34 -2.08 -14.23
N GLY A 191 2.00 -2.26 -15.51
CA GLY A 191 2.94 -2.72 -16.53
C GLY A 191 3.10 -4.25 -16.58
N LEU A 192 2.55 -4.97 -15.59
CA LEU A 192 2.69 -6.43 -15.44
C LEU A 192 1.39 -7.19 -15.74
N GLN A 193 0.29 -6.46 -15.93
CA GLN A 193 -1.03 -7.03 -16.15
C GLN A 193 -1.19 -7.48 -17.60
N ARG A 194 -1.75 -8.67 -17.81
CA ARG A 194 -2.07 -9.15 -19.15
C ARG A 194 -3.26 -8.39 -19.72
N ASP A 195 -3.10 -7.88 -20.93
CA ASP A 195 -4.19 -7.29 -21.70
C ASP A 195 -4.92 -8.39 -22.46
N LEU A 196 -6.20 -8.58 -22.13
CA LEU A 196 -7.04 -9.61 -22.75
C LEU A 196 -7.36 -9.31 -24.22
N VAL A 197 -7.22 -8.06 -24.67
CA VAL A 197 -7.47 -7.67 -26.07
C VAL A 197 -6.27 -7.98 -26.96
N SER A 198 -5.08 -7.52 -26.59
CA SER A 198 -3.86 -7.73 -27.39
C SER A 198 -3.15 -9.07 -27.11
N GLY A 199 -3.42 -9.70 -25.96
CA GLY A 199 -2.69 -10.88 -25.48
C GLY A 199 -1.30 -10.57 -24.89
N GLY A 200 -0.87 -9.30 -24.95
CA GLY A 200 0.40 -8.80 -24.39
C GLY A 200 0.26 -8.30 -22.95
N TYR A 201 1.22 -7.48 -22.53
CA TYR A 201 1.16 -6.75 -21.26
C TYR A 201 0.66 -5.34 -21.48
N ARG A 202 -0.25 -4.86 -20.62
CA ARG A 202 -0.72 -3.47 -20.61
C ARG A 202 0.44 -2.58 -20.14
N PRO A 203 0.82 -1.53 -20.90
CA PRO A 203 1.85 -0.58 -20.46
C PRO A 203 1.51 0.04 -19.10
N ALA A 204 2.55 0.38 -18.33
CA ALA A 204 2.37 1.04 -17.04
C ALA A 204 1.73 2.42 -17.22
N PHE A 205 0.64 2.66 -16.51
CA PHE A 205 -0.10 3.91 -16.52
C PHE A 205 -0.70 4.11 -15.13
N TYR A 206 -0.09 4.97 -14.31
CA TYR A 206 -0.39 5.13 -12.90
C TYR A 206 -0.20 6.59 -12.46
N MET A 207 -0.96 7.01 -11.45
CA MET A 207 -0.70 8.25 -10.73
C MET A 207 0.68 8.15 -10.10
N GLN A 208 1.52 9.16 -10.29
CA GLN A 208 2.88 9.17 -9.77
C GLN A 208 3.00 10.06 -8.53
N LYS A 209 2.43 11.27 -8.57
CA LYS A 209 2.60 12.27 -7.51
C LYS A 209 1.29 12.92 -7.13
N LEU A 210 1.22 13.34 -5.88
CA LEU A 210 0.13 14.16 -5.38
C LEU A 210 0.59 15.13 -4.28
N ASP A 211 0.21 16.38 -4.45
CA ASP A 211 0.40 17.46 -3.49
C ASP A 211 -0.95 17.92 -2.94
N LEU A 212 -1.04 17.94 -1.61
CA LEU A 212 -2.16 18.53 -0.87
C LEU A 212 -1.69 19.84 -0.24
N SER A 213 -2.48 20.89 -0.41
CA SER A 213 -2.24 22.17 0.27
C SER A 213 -3.53 22.78 0.80
N TYR A 214 -3.43 23.56 1.86
CA TYR A 214 -4.53 24.32 2.43
C TYR A 214 -4.15 25.80 2.50
N ASN A 215 -4.91 26.66 1.81
CA ASN A 215 -4.57 28.08 1.62
C ASN A 215 -3.12 28.28 1.14
N GLY A 216 -2.67 27.45 0.20
CA GLY A 216 -1.30 27.47 -0.36
C GLY A 216 -0.21 26.92 0.56
N LYS A 217 -0.51 26.49 1.79
CA LYS A 217 0.46 25.83 2.69
C LYS A 217 0.43 24.32 2.50
N PRO A 218 1.57 23.62 2.42
CA PRO A 218 1.60 22.18 2.16
C PRO A 218 1.03 21.39 3.35
N VAL A 219 0.11 20.47 3.05
CA VAL A 219 -0.49 19.53 4.00
C VAL A 219 0.20 18.18 3.91
N MET A 220 0.37 17.62 2.71
CA MET A 220 0.95 16.30 2.52
C MET A 220 1.46 16.16 1.08
N HIS A 221 2.55 15.44 0.89
CA HIS A 221 2.99 14.93 -0.41
C HIS A 221 2.83 13.41 -0.44
N ILE A 222 2.54 12.87 -1.62
CA ILE A 222 2.42 11.43 -1.86
C ILE A 222 3.13 11.08 -3.16
N ASP A 223 4.09 10.15 -3.06
CA ASP A 223 4.61 9.44 -4.22
C ASP A 223 3.88 8.10 -4.32
N PHE A 224 3.06 7.94 -5.34
CA PHE A 224 2.36 6.68 -5.61
C PHE A 224 3.27 5.73 -6.39
N GLY A 225 3.32 4.48 -5.94
CA GLY A 225 3.85 3.35 -6.72
C GLY A 225 2.73 2.56 -7.37
N VAL A 226 3.08 1.70 -8.32
CA VAL A 226 2.13 0.78 -8.98
C VAL A 226 1.51 -0.25 -8.03
N GLY A 227 2.05 -0.39 -6.81
CA GLY A 227 1.44 -1.14 -5.73
C GLY A 227 0.22 -0.45 -5.09
N THR A 228 -0.09 0.80 -5.46
CA THR A 228 -1.35 1.46 -5.09
C THR A 228 -2.51 0.90 -5.94
N SER A 229 -3.68 0.68 -5.32
CA SER A 229 -4.86 0.13 -5.99
C SER A 229 -5.48 1.07 -7.02
N GLU A 230 -6.26 0.50 -7.94
CA GLU A 230 -7.13 1.26 -8.85
C GLU A 230 -8.03 2.22 -8.08
N ASP A 231 -8.27 3.38 -8.71
CA ASP A 231 -8.93 4.54 -8.15
C ASP A 231 -8.32 4.96 -6.81
N PRO A 232 -7.06 5.46 -6.82
CA PRO A 232 -6.30 5.79 -5.62
C PRO A 232 -7.15 6.55 -4.61
N TYR A 233 -7.21 6.02 -3.41
CA TYR A 233 -8.02 6.52 -2.31
C TYR A 233 -7.15 6.81 -1.12
N VAL A 234 -7.35 7.98 -0.54
CA VAL A 234 -6.61 8.43 0.62
C VAL A 234 -7.57 9.15 1.54
N ARG A 235 -7.80 8.60 2.72
CA ARG A 235 -8.39 9.33 3.83
C ARG A 235 -7.28 9.82 4.74
N PHE A 236 -7.19 11.12 4.96
CA PHE A 236 -6.11 11.78 5.71
C PHE A 236 -6.67 12.83 6.66
N PHE A 237 -5.80 13.44 7.46
CA PHE A 237 -6.14 14.55 8.33
C PHE A 237 -5.41 15.83 7.92
N TYR A 238 -6.06 16.97 8.18
CA TYR A 238 -5.50 18.31 8.03
C TYR A 238 -6.06 19.23 9.12
N GLN A 239 -5.31 20.23 9.56
CA GLN A 239 -5.65 21.12 10.66
C GLN A 239 -5.81 22.57 10.17
N PRO A 240 -7.02 22.96 9.69
CA PRO A 240 -7.27 24.32 9.24
C PRO A 240 -7.38 25.29 10.42
N GLU A 241 -6.82 26.50 10.31
CA GLU A 241 -6.95 27.57 11.32
C GLU A 241 -8.18 28.46 11.10
N GLY A 242 -8.78 28.39 9.91
CA GLY A 242 -9.94 29.17 9.50
C GLY A 242 -10.43 28.71 8.13
N PRO A 243 -11.48 29.35 7.56
CA PRO A 243 -12.01 29.02 6.24
C PRO A 243 -10.95 29.12 5.14
N GLY A 244 -11.14 28.40 4.03
CA GLY A 244 -10.15 28.35 2.98
C GLY A 244 -10.42 27.33 1.90
N THR A 245 -9.40 27.04 1.11
CA THR A 245 -9.42 26.00 0.08
C THR A 245 -8.43 24.88 0.39
N LEU A 246 -8.92 23.65 0.29
CA LEU A 246 -8.10 22.44 0.22
C LEU A 246 -7.88 22.12 -1.27
N ASP A 247 -6.63 22.28 -1.69
CA ASP A 247 -6.20 22.14 -3.07
C ASP A 247 -5.43 20.83 -3.26
N VAL A 248 -5.78 20.11 -4.33
CA VAL A 248 -5.12 18.88 -4.77
C VAL A 248 -4.46 19.15 -6.11
N LYS A 249 -3.18 18.79 -6.25
CA LYS A 249 -2.50 18.68 -7.54
C LYS A 249 -1.95 17.27 -7.69
N ALA A 250 -2.21 16.61 -8.80
CA ALA A 250 -1.78 15.25 -9.03
C ALA A 250 -1.21 15.09 -10.44
N ILE A 251 -0.22 14.21 -10.60
CA ILE A 251 0.49 14.00 -11.87
C ILE A 251 0.59 12.49 -12.13
N ASP A 252 0.27 12.05 -13.35
CA ASP A 252 0.50 10.67 -13.78
C ASP A 252 1.93 10.43 -14.31
N ASN A 253 2.29 9.17 -14.53
CA ASN A 253 3.62 8.79 -15.02
C ASN A 253 3.93 9.21 -16.48
N GLU A 254 2.96 9.80 -17.19
CA GLU A 254 3.13 10.37 -18.53
C GLU A 254 3.19 11.92 -18.49
N GLY A 255 3.13 12.51 -17.28
CA GLY A 255 3.27 13.95 -17.05
C GLY A 255 1.97 14.74 -17.18
N LYS A 256 0.81 14.08 -17.27
CA LYS A 256 -0.47 14.80 -17.29
C LYS A 256 -0.83 15.24 -15.87
N GLU A 257 -1.21 16.51 -15.75
CA GLU A 257 -1.57 17.13 -14.48
C GLU A 257 -3.09 17.21 -14.30
N PHE A 258 -3.52 17.08 -13.04
CA PHE A 258 -4.90 17.14 -12.61
C PHE A 258 -5.00 17.98 -11.34
N GLU A 259 -6.00 18.85 -11.27
CA GLU A 259 -6.20 19.74 -10.13
C GLU A 259 -7.65 19.69 -9.62
N GLN A 260 -7.83 19.91 -8.32
CA GLN A 260 -9.14 20.04 -7.70
C GLN A 260 -9.06 21.00 -6.51
N HIS A 261 -10.01 21.92 -6.45
CA HIS A 261 -10.15 22.91 -5.38
C HIS A 261 -11.43 22.62 -4.60
N THR A 262 -11.33 22.56 -3.27
CA THR A 262 -12.48 22.29 -2.40
C THR A 262 -12.56 23.33 -1.30
N GLU A 263 -13.66 24.07 -1.27
CA GLU A 263 -13.92 25.03 -0.20
C GLU A 263 -14.15 24.32 1.13
N VAL A 264 -13.54 24.86 2.18
CA VAL A 264 -13.64 24.41 3.55
C VAL A 264 -14.22 25.56 4.37
N ALA A 265 -15.39 25.30 4.95
CA ALA A 265 -16.07 26.18 5.89
C ALA A 265 -16.33 25.41 7.20
N GLY A 266 -16.46 26.16 8.30
CA GLY A 266 -16.73 25.62 9.64
C GLY A 266 -18.10 24.96 9.75
#